data_AF-A0A165H926-F1
#
_entry.id   AF-A0A165H926-F1
#
_cell.length_a   1.000
_cell.length_b   1.000
_cell.length_c   1.000
_cell.angle_alpha   90.00
_cell.angle_beta   90.00
_cell.angle_gamma   90.00
#
_symmetry.space_group_name_H-M   'P 1'
#
loop_
_entity.id
_entity.type
_entity.pdbx_description
1 polymer ?
#
loop_
_entity_poly.entity_id
_entity_poly.type
_entity_poly.pdbx_seq_one_letter_code
_entity_poly.pdbx_strand_id
1 'polypeptide(L)' 'RRWGASLGVWGVGFGIYALYYLSVTPLMKREVLVKVPVIGSYYEDKTPASDKPF' A
#
# COMPACT_ATOMS: atom_id res chain seq x y z
N ARG A 1 10.07 -18.63 -22.41
CA ARG A 1 9.20 -19.29 -21.40
C ARG A 1 9.92 -19.68 -20.09
N ARG A 2 11.23 -20.00 -20.09
CA ARG A 2 11.98 -20.43 -18.89
C ARG A 2 12.04 -19.43 -17.72
N TRP A 3 12.00 -18.13 -17.98
CA TRP A 3 12.13 -17.10 -16.94
C TRP A 3 10.79 -16.55 -16.42
N GLY A 4 9.66 -17.00 -16.96
CA GLY A 4 8.35 -16.42 -16.61
C GLY A 4 7.99 -16.58 -15.14
N ALA A 5 8.25 -17.76 -14.57
CA ALA A 5 8.01 -18.02 -13.15
C ALA A 5 8.93 -17.17 -12.26
N SER A 6 10.23 -17.11 -12.57
CA SER A 6 11.20 -16.31 -11.81
C SER A 6 10.88 -14.82 -11.86
N LEU A 7 10.53 -14.27 -13.03
CA LEU A 7 10.10 -12.87 -13.17
C LEU A 7 8.82 -12.60 -12.40
N GLY A 8 7.88 -13.55 -12.35
CA GLY A 8 6.68 -13.44 -11.52
C GLY A 8 7.01 -13.30 -10.04
N VAL A 9 7.88 -14.17 -9.50
CA VAL A 9 8.31 -14.10 -8.09
C VAL A 9 9.02 -12.79 -7.77
N TRP A 10 9.96 -12.37 -8.62
CA TRP A 10 10.67 -11.11 -8.45
C TRP A 10 9.74 -9.90 -8.55
N GLY A 11 8.77 -9.92 -9.47
CA GLY A 11 7.76 -8.87 -9.61
C GLY A 11 6.88 -8.74 -8.37
N VAL A 12 6.44 -9.86 -7.79
CA VAL A 12 5.69 -9.86 -6.53
C VAL A 12 6.54 -9.30 -5.39
N GLY A 13 7.78 -9.77 -5.24
CA GLY A 13 8.70 -9.29 -4.19
C GLY A 13 8.96 -7.79 -4.30
N PHE A 14 9.26 -7.30 -5.50
CA PHE A 14 9.46 -5.88 -5.76
C PHE A 14 8.18 -5.07 -5.51
N GLY A 15 7.02 -5.57 -5.93
CA GLY A 15 5.73 -4.92 -5.68
C GLY A 15 5.43 -4.77 -4.19
N ILE A 16 5.66 -5.82 -3.39
CA ILE A 16 5.51 -5.77 -1.94
C ILE A 16 6.49 -4.75 -1.33
N TYR A 17 7.76 -4.77 -1.76
CA TYR A 17 8.76 -3.82 -1.28
C TYR A 17 8.38 -2.37 -1.61
N ALA A 18 7.92 -2.09 -2.83
CA ALA A 18 7.49 -0.77 -3.24
C ALA A 18 6.27 -0.28 -2.44
N LEU A 19 5.28 -1.15 -2.23
CA LEU A 19 4.12 -0.84 -1.39
C LEU A 19 4.52 -0.52 0.05
N TYR A 20 5.46 -1.28 0.62
CA TYR A 20 5.99 -1.03 1.96
C TYR A 20 6.78 0.28 2.02
N TYR A 21 7.71 0.50 1.10
CA TYR A 21 8.54 1.69 1.08
C TYR A 21 7.70 2.97 0.90
N LEU A 22 6.69 2.93 0.04
CA LEU A 22 5.82 4.06 -0.22
C LEU A 22 4.64 4.16 0.75
N SER A 23 4.47 3.23 1.69
CA SER A 23 3.34 3.24 2.62
C SER A 23 3.33 4.47 3.54
N VAL A 24 4.44 5.20 3.64
CA VAL A 24 4.53 6.46 4.39
C VAL A 24 3.85 7.63 3.67
N THR A 25 3.68 7.54 2.35
CA THR A 25 3.11 8.64 1.56
C THR A 25 1.58 8.65 1.66
N PRO A 26 0.95 9.83 1.83
CA PRO A 26 -0.50 9.93 2.02
C PRO A 26 -1.27 9.45 0.77
N LEU A 27 -0.72 9.67 -0.43
CA LEU A 27 -1.35 9.23 -1.67
C LEU A 27 -1.45 7.70 -1.75
N MET A 28 -0.38 6.97 -1.40
CA MET A 28 -0.41 5.50 -1.42
C MET A 28 -1.34 4.92 -0.37
N LYS A 29 -1.39 5.51 0.83
CA LYS A 29 -2.37 5.10 1.84
C LYS A 29 -3.80 5.26 1.33
N ARG A 30 -4.17 6.47 0.86
CA ARG A 30 -5.54 6.83 0.45
C ARG A 30 -6.01 6.07 -0.78
N GLU A 31 -5.16 5.96 -1.80
CA GLU A 31 -5.58 5.45 -3.11
C GLU A 31 -5.43 3.94 -3.26
N VAL A 32 -4.50 3.33 -2.52
CA VAL A 32 -4.15 1.92 -2.68
C VAL A 32 -4.41 1.15 -1.38
N LEU A 33 -3.69 1.47 -0.30
CA LEU A 33 -3.65 0.61 0.90
C LEU A 33 -4.99 0.56 1.64
N VAL A 34 -5.73 1.67 1.71
CA VAL A 34 -7.08 1.70 2.32
C VAL A 34 -8.09 0.84 1.55
N LYS A 35 -7.86 0.60 0.25
CA LYS A 35 -8.77 -0.19 -0.60
C LYS A 35 -8.43 -1.69 -0.62
N VAL A 36 -7.37 -2.11 0.08
CA VAL A 36 -7.00 -3.53 0.16
C VAL A 36 -7.99 -4.25 1.08
N PRO A 37 -8.64 -5.34 0.63
CA PRO A 37 -9.53 -6.10 1.49
C PRO A 37 -8.76 -6.67 2.69
N VAL A 38 -9.43 -6.80 3.84
CA VAL A 38 -8.88 -7.25 5.13
C VAL A 38 -8.00 -6.22 5.87
N ILE A 39 -7.05 -5.57 5.21
CA ILE A 39 -6.09 -4.65 5.88
C ILE A 39 -6.38 -3.16 5.67
N GLY A 40 -7.35 -2.78 4.83
CA GLY A 40 -7.64 -1.38 4.53
C GLY A 40 -7.96 -0.52 5.75
N SER A 41 -8.71 -1.08 6.70
CA SER A 41 -9.09 -0.40 7.95
C SER A 41 -7.93 -0.08 8.89
N TYR A 42 -6.75 -0.69 8.67
CA TYR A 42 -5.52 -0.35 9.38
C TYR A 42 -4.89 0.95 8.87
N TYR A 43 -5.05 1.25 7.58
CA TYR A 43 -4.48 2.44 6.94
C TYR A 43 -5.44 3.63 6.89
N GLU A 44 -6.68 3.45 7.33
CA GLU A 44 -7.70 4.49 7.38
C GLU A 44 -7.37 5.53 8.45
N ASP A 45 -7.45 6.81 8.07
CA ASP A 45 -7.31 7.92 9.02
C ASP A 45 -8.62 8.12 9.78
N LYS A 46 -8.60 7.78 11.07
CA LYS A 46 -9.75 7.91 11.99
C LYS A 46 -9.72 9.22 12.78
N THR A 47 -8.75 10.09 12.52
CA THR A 47 -8.62 11.37 13.20
C THR A 47 -9.78 12.28 12.76
N PRO A 48 -10.60 12.79 13.68
CA PRO A 48 -11.71 13.67 13.33
C PRO A 48 -11.19 14.96 12.72
N ALA A 49 -12.00 15.58 11.84
CA ALA A 49 -11.60 16.80 11.15
C ALA A 49 -11.33 17.97 12.11
N SER A 50 -11.96 17.98 13.29
CA SER A 50 -11.75 19.00 14.33
C SER A 50 -10.32 19.01 14.89
N ASP A 51 -9.64 17.86 14.90
CA ASP A 51 -8.31 17.70 15.50
C ASP A 51 -7.19 17.95 14.48
N LYS A 52 -7.56 18.14 13.20
CA LYS A 52 -6.62 18.44 12.14
C LYS A 52 -6.33 19.94 12.15
N PRO A 53 -5.06 20.35 12.26
CA PRO A 53 -4.69 21.77 12.26
C PRO A 53 -4.89 22.47 10.89
N PHE A 54 -5.21 21.69 9.84
CA PHE A 54 -5.47 22.12 8.47
C PHE A 54 -6.37 21.10 7.76
#